data_AF-A0A8S3Q502-F1
#
_entry.id   AF-A0A8S3Q502-F1
#
_cell.length_a   1.000
_cell.length_b   1.000
_cell.length_c   1.000
_cell.angle_alpha   90.00
_cell.angle_beta   90.00
_cell.angle_gamma   90.00
#
_symmetry.space_group_name_H-M   'P 1'
#
loop_
_entity.id
_entity.type
_entity.pdbx_description
1 polymer ?
#
loop_
_entity_poly.entity_id
_entity_poly.type
_entity_poly.pdbx_seq_one_letter_code
_entity_poly.pdbx_strand_id
1 'polypeptide(L)'
;MACCYHCLGNYPKVCELVLDTISGLQDSNPSNITDQSQINVPEGCSRHLVLTLCKESQIFPYCIKLLVASLKEKIFSGKCDDMALGHMIILLQYDWPKHTDLFHQVMQKIKAQGSLTYNFFFNYVINIDILEELALLKSIEGGKVSLDILPTSTKIIAQQRTVTRGVNKGVKEDFKMTIEKQVKRCEENVYQLVHTFLTEEKPLLIESLTK
;
A
#
# COMPACT_ATOMS: atom_id res chain seq x y z
N MET A 1 19.21 -12.50 -2.09
CA MET A 1 19.05 -12.61 -3.55
C MET A 1 18.15 -11.53 -4.14
N ALA A 2 16.95 -11.27 -3.60
CA ALA A 2 16.05 -10.22 -4.12
C ALA A 2 16.73 -8.83 -4.25
N CYS A 3 17.54 -8.41 -3.27
CA CYS A 3 18.25 -7.13 -3.32
C CYS A 3 19.25 -7.02 -4.48
N CYS A 4 19.88 -8.13 -4.87
CA CYS A 4 20.77 -8.15 -6.02
C CYS A 4 19.98 -7.86 -7.31
N TYR A 5 18.78 -8.45 -7.46
CA TYR A 5 17.91 -8.15 -8.59
C TYR A 5 17.41 -6.70 -8.59
N HIS A 6 17.19 -6.11 -7.41
CA HIS A 6 16.86 -4.69 -7.31
C HIS A 6 18.01 -3.81 -7.82
N CYS A 7 19.25 -4.09 -7.41
CA CYS A 7 20.43 -3.38 -7.93
C CYS A 7 20.65 -3.57 -9.44
N LEU A 8 20.17 -4.68 -10.00
CA LEU A 8 20.20 -4.97 -11.44
C LEU A 8 19.00 -4.38 -12.20
N GLY A 9 18.08 -3.69 -11.52
CA GLY A 9 16.88 -3.10 -12.12
C GLY A 9 15.78 -4.11 -12.50
N ASN A 10 15.90 -5.38 -12.10
CA ASN A 10 14.90 -6.41 -12.39
C ASN A 10 13.81 -6.45 -11.30
N TYR A 11 12.97 -5.43 -11.28
CA TYR A 11 11.89 -5.27 -10.29
C TYR A 11 10.84 -6.39 -10.29
N PRO A 12 10.42 -6.98 -11.44
CA PRO A 12 9.51 -8.12 -11.43
C PRO A 12 10.07 -9.31 -10.65
N LYS A 13 11.36 -9.63 -10.84
CA LYS A 13 11.98 -10.76 -10.13
C LYS A 13 12.17 -10.47 -8.64
N VAL A 14 12.41 -9.22 -8.27
CA VAL A 14 12.39 -8.78 -6.86
C VAL A 14 11.03 -9.08 -6.24
N CYS A 15 9.96 -8.64 -6.91
CA CYS A 15 8.59 -8.82 -6.44
C CYS A 15 8.24 -10.30 -6.25
N GLU A 16 8.51 -11.14 -7.25
CA GLU A 16 8.27 -12.58 -7.18
C GLU A 16 8.96 -13.23 -5.95
N LEU A 17 10.26 -13.00 -5.79
CA LEU A 17 11.04 -13.57 -4.68
C LEU A 17 10.59 -13.07 -3.31
N VAL A 18 10.23 -11.79 -3.22
CA VAL A 18 9.74 -11.18 -1.98
C VAL A 18 8.37 -11.74 -1.61
N LEU A 19 7.46 -11.84 -2.58
CA LEU A 19 6.12 -12.37 -2.35
C LEU A 19 6.15 -13.86 -2.01
N ASP A 20 7.01 -14.65 -2.64
CA ASP A 20 7.26 -16.05 -2.26
C ASP A 20 7.73 -16.16 -0.80
N THR A 21 8.61 -15.25 -0.37
CA THR A 21 9.09 -15.20 1.01
C THR A 21 7.94 -14.88 1.97
N ILE A 22 7.09 -13.91 1.63
CA ILE A 22 5.94 -13.50 2.46
C ILE A 22 4.93 -14.64 2.59
N SER A 23 4.63 -15.37 1.51
CA SER A 23 3.71 -16.52 1.55
C SER A 23 4.20 -17.65 2.46
N GLY A 24 5.52 -17.71 2.74
CA GLY A 24 6.11 -18.67 3.67
C GLY A 24 6.17 -18.21 5.13
N LEU A 25 5.91 -16.94 5.41
CA LEU A 25 5.83 -16.44 6.79
C LEU A 25 4.49 -16.86 7.40
N GLN A 26 4.52 -17.51 8.56
CA GLN A 26 3.30 -17.80 9.31
C GLN A 26 2.68 -16.47 9.80
N ASP A 27 1.35 -16.44 10.01
CA ASP A 27 0.58 -15.30 10.56
C ASP A 27 0.92 -15.04 12.04
N SER A 28 2.21 -14.89 12.34
CA SER A 28 2.72 -14.58 13.66
C SER A 28 2.41 -13.11 13.95
N ASN A 29 1.20 -12.86 14.47
CA ASN A 29 0.82 -11.55 15.01
C ASN A 29 1.96 -11.02 15.92
N PRO A 30 2.55 -9.84 15.62
CA PRO A 30 3.71 -9.32 16.35
C PRO A 30 3.40 -8.98 17.82
N SER A 31 2.14 -9.03 18.25
CA SER A 31 1.68 -8.70 19.61
C SER A 31 2.02 -9.74 20.69
N ASN A 32 2.52 -10.93 20.36
CA ASN A 32 2.83 -11.99 21.34
C ASN A 32 4.31 -12.30 21.54
N ILE A 33 5.23 -11.51 20.98
CA ILE A 33 6.68 -11.75 21.17
C ILE A 33 7.20 -10.77 22.23
N THR A 34 7.26 -11.22 23.49
CA THR A 34 8.01 -10.55 24.54
C THR A 34 9.49 -10.57 24.16
N ASP A 35 9.99 -9.45 23.62
CA ASP A 35 11.38 -9.28 23.22
C ASP A 35 12.28 -9.20 24.47
N GLN A 36 12.73 -10.36 24.96
CA GLN A 36 13.85 -10.47 25.88
C GLN A 36 15.10 -10.92 25.12
N SER A 37 15.72 -9.99 24.39
CA SER A 37 17.12 -10.13 23.99
C SER A 37 17.84 -8.82 24.26
N GLN A 38 18.18 -8.58 25.52
CA GLN A 38 19.14 -7.55 25.89
C GLN A 38 20.51 -7.95 25.34
N ILE A 39 20.97 -7.23 24.32
CA ILE A 39 22.32 -7.39 23.79
C ILE A 39 23.23 -6.55 24.68
N ASN A 40 23.94 -7.19 25.62
CA ASN A 40 24.98 -6.55 26.40
C ASN A 40 26.15 -6.20 25.46
N VAL A 41 26.22 -4.94 25.04
CA VAL A 41 27.39 -4.41 24.31
C VAL A 41 28.48 -4.09 25.34
N PRO A 42 29.70 -4.64 25.23
CA PRO A 42 30.79 -4.27 26.12
C PRO A 42 31.16 -2.80 25.91
N GLU A 43 31.07 -1.98 26.96
CA GLU A 43 31.54 -0.60 26.95
C GLU A 43 33.06 -0.59 26.74
N GLY A 44 33.53 -0.12 25.58
CA GLY A 44 34.95 0.17 25.37
C GLY A 44 35.57 -0.11 24.01
N CYS A 45 34.87 -0.72 23.03
CA CYS A 45 35.46 -1.00 21.72
C CYS A 45 34.75 -0.31 20.55
N SER A 46 35.54 0.13 19.56
CA SER A 46 35.09 0.74 18.31
C SER A 46 34.23 -0.23 17.49
N ARG A 47 33.19 0.29 16.81
CA ARG A 47 32.38 -0.36 15.74
C ARG A 47 32.22 -1.88 15.88
N HIS A 48 31.13 -2.31 16.52
CA HIS A 48 30.77 -3.72 16.60
C HIS A 48 29.76 -4.10 15.51
N LEU A 49 29.96 -5.26 14.88
CA LEU A 49 28.94 -5.93 14.07
C LEU A 49 28.19 -6.91 14.96
N VAL A 50 26.90 -6.66 15.17
CA VAL A 50 26.02 -7.58 15.91
C VAL A 50 25.15 -8.33 14.92
N LEU A 51 25.43 -9.63 14.75
CA LEU A 51 24.59 -10.51 13.96
C LEU A 51 23.43 -10.99 14.84
N THR A 52 22.26 -10.38 14.67
CA THR A 52 21.05 -10.79 15.39
C THR A 52 20.32 -11.84 14.57
N LEU A 53 19.63 -12.77 15.25
CA LEU A 53 18.78 -13.77 14.59
C LEU A 53 17.70 -13.05 13.77
N CYS A 54 17.57 -13.40 12.48
CA CYS A 54 16.53 -12.87 11.62
C CYS A 54 15.17 -13.44 12.09
N LYS A 55 14.43 -12.65 12.89
CA LYS A 55 13.07 -12.98 13.31
C LYS A 55 12.09 -12.64 12.19
N GLU A 56 10.99 -13.40 12.08
CA GLU A 56 9.90 -13.12 11.12
C GLU A 56 9.42 -11.66 11.20
N SER A 57 9.41 -11.09 12.41
CA SER A 57 9.06 -9.69 12.69
C SER A 57 9.96 -8.67 11.99
N GLN A 58 11.16 -9.04 11.55
CA GLN A 58 12.08 -8.18 10.81
C GLN A 58 12.06 -8.46 9.31
N ILE A 59 11.65 -9.67 8.90
CA ILE A 59 11.58 -10.07 7.49
C ILE A 59 10.46 -9.31 6.79
N PHE A 60 9.26 -9.27 7.38
CA PHE A 60 8.11 -8.63 6.73
C PHE A 60 8.34 -7.12 6.47
N PRO A 61 8.76 -6.28 7.44
CA PRO A 61 9.09 -4.88 7.16
C PRO A 61 10.17 -4.69 6.10
N TYR A 62 11.15 -5.61 6.05
CA TYR A 62 12.19 -5.57 5.03
C TYR A 62 11.63 -5.86 3.63
N CYS A 63 10.76 -6.86 3.51
CA CYS A 63 10.04 -7.17 2.28
C CYS A 63 9.22 -5.96 1.79
N ILE A 64 8.46 -5.31 2.69
CA ILE A 64 7.70 -4.10 2.36
C ILE A 64 8.61 -2.99 1.84
N LYS A 65 9.73 -2.70 2.54
CA LYS A 65 10.69 -1.67 2.11
C LYS A 65 11.25 -1.95 0.71
N LEU A 66 11.54 -3.21 0.40
CA LEU A 66 12.07 -3.59 -0.90
C LEU A 66 11.02 -3.49 -2.03
N LEU A 67 9.76 -3.82 -1.73
CA LEU A 67 8.64 -3.61 -2.66
C LEU A 67 8.37 -2.12 -2.90
N VAL A 68 8.34 -1.31 -1.84
CA VAL A 68 8.20 0.15 -1.92
C VAL A 68 9.33 0.75 -2.76
N ALA A 69 10.58 0.35 -2.53
CA ALA A 69 11.70 0.82 -3.34
C ALA A 69 11.54 0.45 -4.82
N SER A 70 11.11 -0.78 -5.11
CA SER A 70 10.93 -1.25 -6.49
C SER A 70 9.78 -0.54 -7.23
N LEU A 71 8.64 -0.35 -6.55
CA LEU A 71 7.51 0.41 -7.10
C LEU A 71 7.86 1.90 -7.25
N LYS A 72 8.66 2.47 -6.35
CA LYS A 72 9.11 3.86 -6.44
C LYS A 72 9.89 4.07 -7.72
N GLU A 73 10.89 3.24 -8.00
CA GLU A 73 11.65 3.32 -9.25
C GLU A 73 10.73 3.23 -10.48
N LYS A 74 9.74 2.34 -10.45
CA LYS A 74 8.77 2.22 -11.55
C LYS A 74 7.90 3.48 -11.71
N ILE A 75 7.33 3.98 -10.63
CA ILE A 75 6.43 5.13 -10.63
C ILE A 75 7.15 6.39 -11.10
N PHE A 76 8.41 6.59 -10.72
CA PHE A 76 9.15 7.83 -11.04
C PHE A 76 10.02 7.75 -12.31
N SER A 77 10.20 6.58 -12.92
CA SER A 77 11.01 6.41 -14.14
C SER A 77 10.27 6.61 -15.47
N GLY A 78 8.93 6.70 -15.47
CA GLY A 78 8.20 6.78 -16.74
C GLY A 78 6.71 7.12 -16.63
N LYS A 79 5.92 6.55 -17.55
CA LYS A 79 4.47 6.73 -17.61
C LYS A 79 3.86 6.24 -16.30
N CYS A 80 3.02 7.09 -15.73
CA CYS A 80 2.31 6.80 -14.50
C CYS A 80 1.30 5.66 -14.74
N ASP A 81 1.42 4.60 -13.95
CA ASP A 81 0.44 3.51 -13.90
C ASP A 81 -0.39 3.65 -12.62
N ASP A 82 -1.71 3.82 -12.77
CA ASP A 82 -2.66 3.92 -11.66
C ASP A 82 -2.59 2.69 -10.75
N MET A 83 -2.32 1.52 -11.33
CA MET A 83 -2.17 0.28 -10.57
C MET A 83 -0.98 0.35 -9.63
N ALA A 84 0.19 0.78 -10.15
CA ALA A 84 1.40 0.95 -9.34
C ALA A 84 1.23 2.02 -8.24
N LEU A 85 0.55 3.13 -8.55
CA LEU A 85 0.22 4.16 -7.55
C LEU A 85 -0.70 3.62 -6.45
N GLY A 86 -1.73 2.85 -6.81
CA GLY A 86 -2.64 2.22 -5.86
C GLY A 86 -1.93 1.22 -4.95
N HIS A 87 -1.11 0.33 -5.52
CA HIS A 87 -0.26 -0.58 -4.77
C HIS A 87 0.69 0.15 -3.82
N MET A 88 1.31 1.24 -4.28
CA MET A 88 2.16 2.07 -3.44
C MET A 88 1.40 2.60 -2.23
N ILE A 89 0.20 3.17 -2.41
CA ILE A 89 -0.60 3.71 -1.29
C ILE A 89 -0.91 2.62 -0.25
N ILE A 90 -1.27 1.41 -0.69
CA ILE A 90 -1.51 0.28 0.23
C ILE A 90 -0.26 -0.04 1.05
N LEU A 91 0.92 -0.09 0.42
CA LEU A 91 2.16 -0.44 1.13
C LEU A 91 2.62 0.67 2.09
N LEU A 92 2.44 1.94 1.73
CA LEU A 92 2.86 3.07 2.58
C LEU A 92 2.10 3.13 3.91
N GLN A 93 0.90 2.55 3.97
CA GLN A 93 0.11 2.52 5.20
C GLN A 93 0.73 1.61 6.28
N TYR A 94 1.56 0.63 5.91
CA TYR A 94 2.10 -0.38 6.82
C TYR A 94 2.93 0.23 7.95
N ASP A 95 3.78 1.20 7.61
CA ASP A 95 4.75 1.83 8.52
C ASP A 95 4.39 3.32 8.74
N TRP A 96 3.11 3.68 8.60
CA TRP A 96 2.64 5.06 8.77
C TRP A 96 2.96 5.59 10.18
N PRO A 97 3.45 6.83 10.36
CA PRO A 97 3.63 7.92 9.37
C PRO A 97 5.05 8.03 8.79
N LYS A 98 5.91 7.00 8.87
CA LYS A 98 7.30 7.09 8.37
C LYS A 98 7.40 7.36 6.87
N HIS A 99 6.32 7.11 6.14
CA HIS A 99 6.26 7.19 4.69
C HIS A 99 5.52 8.44 4.17
N THR A 100 5.24 9.42 5.03
CA THR A 100 4.49 10.63 4.67
C THR A 100 5.13 11.42 3.52
N ASP A 101 6.46 11.55 3.45
CA ASP A 101 7.13 12.28 2.36
C ASP A 101 6.95 11.60 1.00
N LEU A 102 7.03 10.27 0.96
CA LEU A 102 6.81 9.50 -0.27
C LEU A 102 5.32 9.52 -0.65
N PHE A 103 4.43 9.44 0.34
CA PHE A 103 3.00 9.57 0.13
C PHE A 103 2.63 10.92 -0.50
N HIS A 104 3.18 12.03 -0.01
CA HIS A 104 2.96 13.35 -0.61
C HIS A 104 3.41 13.42 -2.07
N GLN A 105 4.54 12.80 -2.41
CA GLN A 105 5.00 12.72 -3.81
C GLN A 105 4.03 11.91 -4.68
N VAL A 106 3.49 10.80 -4.17
CA VAL A 106 2.47 9.99 -4.84
C VAL A 106 1.18 10.80 -5.04
N MET A 107 0.73 11.55 -4.03
CA MET A 107 -0.45 12.42 -4.11
C MET A 107 -0.27 13.54 -5.14
N GLN A 108 0.89 14.19 -5.17
CA GLN A 108 1.22 15.19 -6.18
C GLN A 108 1.20 14.59 -7.58
N LYS A 109 1.70 13.37 -7.75
CA LYS A 109 1.70 12.68 -9.05
C LYS A 109 0.27 12.35 -9.51
N ILE A 110 -0.59 11.85 -8.62
CA ILE A 110 -2.02 11.63 -8.91
C ILE A 110 -2.72 12.94 -9.27
N LYS A 111 -2.45 14.01 -8.52
CA LYS A 111 -3.01 15.34 -8.80
C LYS A 111 -2.57 15.86 -10.16
N ALA A 112 -1.31 15.69 -10.52
CA ALA A 112 -0.78 16.07 -11.83
C ALA A 112 -1.40 15.25 -12.98
N GLN A 113 -1.70 13.97 -12.74
CA GLN A 113 -2.39 13.12 -13.71
C GLN A 113 -3.88 13.47 -13.86
N GLY A 114 -4.51 13.98 -12.80
CA GLY A 114 -5.92 14.41 -12.81
C GLY A 114 -6.93 13.27 -12.69
N SER A 115 -6.48 12.02 -12.65
CA SER A 115 -7.33 10.85 -12.38
C SER A 115 -6.57 9.74 -11.67
N LEU A 116 -7.30 8.88 -10.96
CA LEU A 116 -6.81 7.62 -10.41
C LEU A 116 -7.91 6.56 -10.51
N THR A 117 -7.63 5.45 -11.20
CA THR A 117 -8.51 4.28 -11.29
C THR A 117 -7.91 3.11 -10.55
N TYR A 118 -8.49 2.73 -9.40
CA TYR A 118 -7.92 1.67 -8.57
C TYR A 118 -8.97 0.98 -7.68
N ASN A 119 -9.46 -0.18 -8.13
CA ASN A 119 -10.63 -0.85 -7.54
C ASN A 119 -10.39 -1.52 -6.18
N PHE A 120 -9.13 -1.70 -5.79
CA PHE A 120 -8.75 -2.38 -4.54
C PHE A 120 -8.58 -1.43 -3.36
N PHE A 121 -8.69 -0.12 -3.60
CA PHE A 121 -8.41 0.91 -2.60
C PHE A 121 -9.17 0.66 -1.29
N PHE A 122 -10.50 0.56 -1.38
CA PHE A 122 -11.37 0.36 -0.22
C PHE A 122 -11.35 -1.07 0.35
N ASN A 123 -10.64 -2.00 -0.29
CA ASN A 123 -10.46 -3.33 0.28
C ASN A 123 -9.35 -3.29 1.34
N TYR A 124 -8.28 -2.56 1.05
CA TYR A 124 -7.02 -2.65 1.80
C TYR A 124 -6.55 -1.35 2.46
N VAL A 125 -7.17 -0.19 2.22
CA VAL A 125 -6.76 1.08 2.85
C VAL A 125 -7.73 1.45 3.97
N ILE A 126 -7.21 1.45 5.20
CA ILE A 126 -7.97 1.77 6.42
C ILE A 126 -7.40 2.97 7.21
N ASN A 127 -6.21 3.45 6.85
CA ASN A 127 -5.57 4.57 7.53
C ASN A 127 -6.34 5.88 7.29
N ILE A 128 -6.74 6.55 8.38
CA ILE A 128 -7.61 7.74 8.34
C ILE A 128 -6.95 8.90 7.58
N ASP A 129 -5.68 9.18 7.84
CA ASP A 129 -4.96 10.29 7.20
C ASP A 129 -4.89 10.08 5.68
N ILE A 130 -4.63 8.85 5.24
CA ILE A 130 -4.63 8.49 3.82
C ILE A 130 -6.03 8.65 3.20
N LEU A 131 -7.09 8.22 3.90
CA LEU A 131 -8.47 8.36 3.43
C LEU A 131 -8.88 9.83 3.31
N GLU A 132 -8.47 10.68 4.25
CA GLU A 132 -8.74 12.11 4.25
C GLU A 132 -8.06 12.81 3.07
N GLU A 133 -6.76 12.56 2.87
CA GLU A 133 -5.99 13.16 1.76
C GLU A 133 -6.56 12.78 0.39
N LEU A 134 -7.04 11.54 0.23
CA LEU A 134 -7.72 11.13 -1.00
C LEU A 134 -9.10 11.76 -1.16
N ALA A 135 -9.85 11.93 -0.07
CA ALA A 135 -11.11 12.68 -0.12
C ALA A 135 -10.87 14.14 -0.52
N LEU A 136 -9.78 14.74 -0.05
CA LEU A 136 -9.37 16.10 -0.42
C LEU A 136 -9.10 16.21 -1.92
N LEU A 137 -8.37 15.27 -2.54
CA LEU A 137 -8.08 15.28 -4.00
C LEU A 137 -9.34 15.39 -4.87
N LYS A 138 -10.46 14.81 -4.44
CA LYS A 138 -11.75 14.87 -5.15
C LYS A 138 -12.42 16.24 -5.04
N SER A 139 -12.09 17.02 -4.02
CA SER A 139 -12.63 18.36 -3.79
C SER A 139 -12.07 19.39 -4.79
N ILE A 140 -12.70 20.57 -4.85
CA ILE A 140 -12.24 21.67 -5.71
C ILE A 140 -10.86 22.16 -5.24
N GLU A 141 -10.65 22.26 -3.92
CA GLU A 141 -9.40 22.72 -3.31
C GLU A 141 -8.24 21.72 -3.56
N GLY A 142 -8.55 20.42 -3.54
CA GLY A 142 -7.57 19.37 -3.79
C GLY A 142 -7.19 19.16 -5.26
N GLY A 143 -7.88 19.81 -6.20
CA GLY A 143 -7.55 19.74 -7.64
C GLY A 143 -8.60 19.04 -8.50
N LYS A 144 -9.76 18.68 -7.95
CA LYS A 144 -10.90 18.06 -8.65
C LYS A 144 -10.49 16.81 -9.44
N VAL A 145 -9.65 15.98 -8.82
CA VAL A 145 -9.14 14.74 -9.41
C VAL A 145 -10.28 13.75 -9.60
N SER A 146 -10.33 13.10 -10.75
CA SER A 146 -11.31 12.04 -11.04
C SER A 146 -10.88 10.73 -10.37
N LEU A 147 -11.50 10.39 -9.24
CA LEU A 147 -11.22 9.16 -8.50
C LEU A 147 -12.23 8.06 -8.82
N ASP A 148 -11.76 6.99 -9.44
CA ASP A 148 -12.53 5.78 -9.70
C ASP A 148 -12.00 4.60 -8.87
N ILE A 149 -12.16 4.72 -7.55
CA ILE A 149 -11.58 3.84 -6.53
C ILE A 149 -12.59 2.94 -5.81
N LEU A 150 -13.85 2.99 -6.22
CA LEU A 150 -14.89 2.11 -5.68
C LEU A 150 -14.64 0.65 -6.12
N PRO A 151 -14.98 -0.36 -5.31
CA PRO A 151 -14.93 -1.74 -5.75
C PRO A 151 -15.83 -1.97 -6.97
N THR A 152 -15.43 -2.86 -7.87
CA THR A 152 -16.20 -3.19 -9.08
C THR A 152 -17.63 -3.63 -8.76
N SER A 153 -17.83 -4.37 -7.66
CA SER A 153 -19.15 -4.78 -7.18
C SER A 153 -20.06 -3.58 -6.86
N THR A 154 -19.51 -2.56 -6.19
CA THR A 154 -20.22 -1.31 -5.90
C THR A 154 -20.57 -0.55 -7.17
N LYS A 155 -19.68 -0.53 -8.17
CA LYS A 155 -19.94 0.09 -9.48
C LYS A 155 -21.11 -0.58 -10.21
N ILE A 156 -21.14 -1.91 -10.24
CA ILE A 156 -22.21 -2.68 -10.88
C ILE A 156 -23.56 -2.38 -10.21
N ILE A 157 -23.60 -2.35 -8.87
CA ILE A 157 -24.84 -2.03 -8.12
C ILE A 157 -25.29 -0.58 -8.39
N ALA A 158 -24.36 0.37 -8.39
CA ALA A 158 -24.66 1.77 -8.71
C ALA A 158 -25.23 1.89 -10.13
N GLN A 159 -24.63 1.22 -11.11
CA GLN A 159 -25.10 1.17 -12.50
C GLN A 159 -26.50 0.54 -12.62
N GLN A 160 -26.84 -0.48 -11.81
CA GLN A 160 -28.19 -1.06 -11.80
C GLN A 160 -29.24 -0.12 -11.20
N ARG A 161 -28.88 0.69 -10.19
CA ARG A 161 -29.76 1.73 -9.61
C ARG A 161 -29.91 2.97 -10.51
N THR A 162 -29.08 3.09 -11.54
CA THR A 162 -28.94 4.27 -12.43
C THR A 162 -30.14 4.50 -13.36
N VAL A 163 -31.11 3.57 -13.43
CA VAL A 163 -32.16 3.62 -14.45
C VAL A 163 -33.25 4.69 -14.19
N THR A 164 -33.36 5.29 -12.99
CA THR A 164 -34.52 6.18 -12.71
C THR A 164 -34.29 7.57 -12.12
N ARG A 165 -33.12 7.96 -11.58
CA ARG A 165 -32.89 9.36 -11.13
C ARG A 165 -31.39 9.77 -11.09
N GLY A 166 -31.06 10.94 -11.64
CA GLY A 166 -29.91 11.80 -11.29
C GLY A 166 -28.55 11.12 -11.03
N VAL A 167 -27.87 10.68 -12.09
CA VAL A 167 -26.60 9.91 -12.11
C VAL A 167 -25.50 10.44 -11.17
N ASN A 168 -25.30 11.77 -11.07
CA ASN A 168 -24.17 12.33 -10.34
C ASN A 168 -24.35 12.44 -8.82
N LYS A 169 -25.60 12.36 -8.31
CA LYS A 169 -25.85 12.49 -6.87
C LYS A 169 -25.56 11.17 -6.13
N GLY A 170 -25.96 10.04 -6.71
CA GLY A 170 -25.73 8.72 -6.12
C GLY A 170 -24.25 8.37 -5.96
N VAL A 171 -23.42 8.68 -6.96
CA VAL A 171 -21.97 8.39 -6.91
C VAL A 171 -21.25 9.16 -5.79
N LYS A 172 -21.68 10.39 -5.48
CA LYS A 172 -21.12 11.17 -4.38
C LYS A 172 -21.54 10.59 -3.01
N GLU A 173 -22.80 10.18 -2.88
CA GLU A 173 -23.31 9.55 -1.67
C GLU A 173 -22.66 8.18 -1.42
N ASP A 174 -22.52 7.35 -2.46
CA ASP A 174 -21.85 6.04 -2.38
C ASP A 174 -20.38 6.17 -1.97
N PHE A 175 -19.67 7.17 -2.51
CA PHE A 175 -18.30 7.46 -2.12
C PHE A 175 -18.21 7.85 -0.63
N LYS A 176 -19.07 8.77 -0.18
CA LYS A 176 -19.10 9.21 1.21
C LYS A 176 -19.41 8.05 2.16
N MET A 177 -20.44 7.26 1.85
CA MET A 177 -20.80 6.08 2.65
C MET A 177 -19.67 5.05 2.69
N THR A 178 -18.93 4.86 1.59
CA THR A 178 -17.80 3.92 1.55
C THR A 178 -16.64 4.42 2.42
N ILE A 179 -16.33 5.72 2.39
CA ILE A 179 -15.34 6.34 3.30
C ILE A 179 -15.76 6.17 4.76
N GLU A 180 -17.02 6.50 5.10
CA GLU A 180 -17.54 6.32 6.46
C GLU A 180 -17.46 4.86 6.93
N LYS A 181 -17.66 3.89 6.02
CA LYS A 181 -17.49 2.47 6.30
C LYS A 181 -16.02 2.10 6.53
N GLN A 182 -15.08 2.65 5.75
CA GLN A 182 -13.65 2.39 5.96
C GLN A 182 -13.12 2.99 7.26
N VAL A 183 -13.58 4.17 7.65
CA VAL A 183 -13.18 4.79 8.93
C VAL A 183 -13.54 3.89 10.11
N LYS A 184 -14.64 3.13 10.03
CA LYS A 184 -14.99 2.13 11.07
C LYS A 184 -14.03 0.93 11.14
N ARG A 185 -13.20 0.73 10.12
CA ARG A 185 -12.19 -0.34 10.03
C ARG A 185 -10.81 0.14 10.49
N CYS A 186 -10.65 1.38 10.94
CA CYS A 186 -9.33 1.94 11.28
C CYS A 186 -8.60 1.19 12.41
N GLU A 187 -9.34 0.44 13.24
CA GLU A 187 -8.78 -0.40 14.32
C GLU A 187 -8.38 -1.82 13.86
N GLU A 188 -8.64 -2.18 12.60
CA GLU A 188 -8.20 -3.45 12.04
C GLU A 188 -6.67 -3.55 11.99
N ASN A 189 -6.14 -4.78 12.04
CA ASN A 189 -4.72 -5.01 11.99
C ASN A 189 -4.15 -4.74 10.58
N VAL A 190 -3.46 -3.62 10.43
CA VAL A 190 -2.77 -3.22 9.19
C VAL A 190 -1.78 -4.27 8.69
N TYR A 191 -1.06 -4.95 9.60
CA TYR A 191 -0.14 -6.03 9.21
C TYR A 191 -0.89 -7.13 8.46
N GLN A 192 -2.00 -7.60 9.04
CA GLN A 192 -2.79 -8.68 8.42
C GLN A 192 -3.36 -8.22 7.09
N LEU A 193 -3.86 -6.99 7.02
CA LEU A 193 -4.48 -6.46 5.81
C LEU A 193 -3.47 -6.35 4.66
N VAL A 194 -2.27 -5.86 4.94
CA VAL A 194 -1.18 -5.75 3.96
C VAL A 194 -0.65 -7.14 3.60
N HIS A 195 -0.55 -8.08 4.54
CA HIS A 195 -0.16 -9.46 4.26
C HIS A 195 -1.16 -10.16 3.34
N THR A 196 -2.47 -10.04 3.63
CA THR A 196 -3.55 -10.57 2.78
C THR A 196 -3.47 -9.96 1.38
N PHE A 197 -3.30 -8.65 1.26
CA PHE A 197 -3.10 -7.99 -0.03
C PHE A 197 -1.93 -8.59 -0.83
N LEU A 198 -0.77 -8.76 -0.18
CA LEU A 198 0.44 -9.29 -0.83
C LEU A 198 0.27 -10.76 -1.26
N THR A 199 -0.57 -11.52 -0.57
CA THR A 199 -0.82 -12.93 -0.85
C THR A 199 -1.90 -13.11 -1.92
N GLU A 200 -3.03 -12.40 -1.80
CA GLU A 200 -4.18 -12.54 -2.71
C GLU A 200 -3.95 -11.83 -4.04
N GLU A 201 -3.33 -10.64 -4.04
CA GLU A 201 -3.14 -9.79 -5.23
C GLU A 201 -1.74 -9.92 -5.84
N LYS A 202 -0.98 -10.95 -5.45
CA LYS A 202 0.35 -11.28 -5.98
C LYS A 202 0.49 -11.14 -7.51
N PRO A 203 -0.39 -11.70 -8.36
CA PRO A 203 -0.23 -11.59 -9.80
C PRO A 203 -0.30 -10.14 -10.31
N LEU A 204 -1.17 -9.32 -9.70
CA LEU A 204 -1.35 -7.91 -10.08
C LEU A 204 -0.14 -7.06 -9.68
N LEU A 205 0.47 -7.34 -8.53
CA LEU A 205 1.70 -6.69 -8.08
C LEU A 205 2.85 -6.95 -9.07
N ILE A 206 3.03 -8.20 -9.50
CA ILE A 206 4.07 -8.56 -10.47
C ILE A 206 3.80 -7.88 -11.83
N GLU A 207 2.54 -7.87 -12.28
CA GLU A 207 2.14 -7.23 -13.53
C GLU A 207 2.44 -5.72 -13.52
N SER A 208 2.15 -5.03 -12.39
CA SER A 208 2.39 -3.58 -12.23
C SER A 208 3.86 -3.16 -12.28
N LEU A 209 4.78 -4.12 -12.08
CA LEU A 209 6.23 -3.88 -12.18
C LEU A 209 6.81 -4.30 -13.54
N THR A 210 6.04 -5.04 -14.35
CA THR A 210 6.48 -5.58 -15.64
C THR A 210 6.09 -4.67 -16.80
N LYS A 211 4.87 -4.14 -16.79
CA LYS A 211 4.44 -3.04 -17.67
C LYS A 211 5.20 -1.79 -17.31
#